data_AF-A0A8C7I4E7-F1
#
_entry.id   AF-A0A8C7I4E7-F1
#
_cell.length_a   1.000
_cell.length_b   1.000
_cell.length_c   1.000
_cell.angle_alpha   90.00
_cell.angle_beta   90.00
_cell.angle_gamma   90.00
#
_symmetry.space_group_name_H-M   'P 1'
#
loop_
_entity.id
_entity.type
_entity.pdbx_description
1 polymer ?
#
loop_
_entity_poly.entity_id
_entity_poly.type
_entity_poly.pdbx_seq_one_letter_code
_entity_poly.pdbx_strand_id
1 'polypeptide(L)'
;MKSCHCFLLLCSLVFALSFAEEATFENEIDLTEFIRRISSSGLLVRDQPLAINRDLRFETNSLEELGDPEDSIPIWTDEEPVIQNTLNTGTTIPDIPDYGPIVLTNNGLIKGLTVEKSHIFYGIPYADPPVATHRWKPPRPVTPWPGVHDATYPRNACMQGCSGPISDKCPQKVTMFGESAGAQSVSLHLMVQSSKPLFKQAVFQSLPFSIPLKTRHDALKLGRDFARQANCSVSDIVCLLSLSPQAVLAAQMKSSSKVVNPFRFLEIFETWGPYVDGELIKEQAVTAFQKGHWQKEKPVLLGTTSEEGVIFVYGVFTKPVSAVECTVYTAAIFKQHALRILHKYLPLYKDIDRRDMLAQIVTDYVFLCPSRKAARAGTKVGSAVWMYVFDHVISDHSVWSGLSFCYEHVCHGAELPFLFNTASMANFTLAPPERLLSNRMLCYWGTFAHTGDPASRMQQSGFCRQQRLPAWPRYSDTSSWLVMNFTVRSHAQVGTRDHICDFWDKLGIY
;
A
#
# COMPACT_ATOMS: atom_id res chain seq x y z
N MET A 1 4.35 -34.61 -47.59
CA MET A 1 4.60 -33.38 -46.78
C MET A 1 3.64 -32.21 -47.07
N LYS A 2 2.41 -32.43 -47.56
CA LYS A 2 1.35 -31.37 -47.59
C LYS A 2 0.07 -31.73 -46.83
N SER A 3 -0.05 -32.95 -46.30
CA SER A 3 -1.23 -33.40 -45.56
C SER A 3 -1.15 -33.25 -44.03
N CYS A 4 0.04 -32.95 -43.48
CA CYS A 4 0.25 -32.85 -42.02
C CYS A 4 0.01 -31.42 -41.49
N HIS A 5 0.19 -30.38 -42.32
CA HIS A 5 -0.13 -29.00 -41.95
C HIS A 5 -1.63 -28.71 -41.94
N CYS A 6 -2.42 -29.34 -42.82
CA CYS A 6 -3.88 -29.20 -42.76
C CYS A 6 -4.46 -29.85 -41.49
N PHE A 7 -3.90 -30.97 -41.03
CA PHE A 7 -4.37 -31.67 -39.82
C PHE A 7 -4.05 -30.90 -38.53
N LEU A 8 -2.90 -30.22 -38.45
CA LEU A 8 -2.54 -29.36 -37.31
C LEU A 8 -3.34 -28.05 -37.28
N LEU A 9 -3.65 -27.46 -38.44
CA LEU A 9 -4.53 -26.29 -38.53
C LEU A 9 -5.98 -26.65 -38.24
N LEU A 10 -6.48 -27.81 -38.70
CA LEU A 10 -7.81 -28.32 -38.33
C LEU A 10 -7.88 -28.69 -36.86
N CYS A 11 -6.86 -29.31 -36.26
CA CYS A 11 -6.83 -29.52 -34.81
C CYS A 11 -6.79 -28.20 -34.04
N SER A 12 -6.10 -27.16 -34.53
CA SER A 12 -6.04 -25.85 -33.88
C SER A 12 -7.33 -25.03 -34.05
N LEU A 13 -8.02 -25.16 -35.19
CA LEU A 13 -9.32 -24.54 -35.43
C LEU A 13 -10.47 -25.29 -34.75
N VAL A 14 -10.42 -26.62 -34.67
CA VAL A 14 -11.36 -27.41 -33.87
C VAL A 14 -11.11 -27.17 -32.38
N PHE A 15 -9.87 -27.04 -31.91
CA PHE A 15 -9.58 -26.57 -30.55
C PHE A 15 -9.96 -25.09 -30.30
N ALA A 16 -10.05 -24.24 -31.32
CA ALA A 16 -10.49 -22.86 -31.14
C ALA A 16 -12.02 -22.70 -31.25
N LEU A 17 -12.69 -23.56 -32.03
CA LEU A 17 -14.14 -23.52 -32.26
C LEU A 17 -14.90 -24.39 -31.25
N SER A 18 -14.32 -25.48 -30.72
CA SER A 18 -14.96 -26.30 -29.67
C SER A 18 -14.97 -25.65 -28.28
N PHE A 19 -14.38 -24.46 -28.12
CA PHE A 19 -14.52 -23.64 -26.90
C PHE A 19 -15.32 -22.35 -27.14
N ALA A 20 -15.93 -22.19 -28.32
CA ALA A 20 -16.79 -21.04 -28.65
C ALA A 20 -18.29 -21.31 -28.40
N GLU A 21 -18.69 -22.56 -28.11
CA GLU A 21 -20.04 -22.91 -27.69
C GLU A 21 -19.98 -23.63 -26.33
N GLU A 22 -20.55 -22.98 -25.31
CA GLU A 22 -20.96 -23.54 -24.02
C GLU A 22 -19.94 -24.41 -23.26
N ALA A 23 -18.78 -23.84 -22.92
CA ALA A 23 -18.09 -24.24 -21.69
C ALA A 23 -18.59 -23.37 -20.53
N THR A 24 -19.68 -23.78 -19.89
CA THR A 24 -20.06 -23.26 -18.57
C THR A 24 -19.00 -23.74 -17.57
N PHE A 25 -17.94 -22.97 -17.38
CA PHE A 25 -17.02 -23.14 -16.26
C PHE A 25 -17.81 -22.85 -14.97
N GLU A 26 -18.12 -23.89 -14.19
CA GLU A 26 -18.83 -23.79 -12.90
C GLU A 26 -18.04 -23.08 -11.77
N ASN A 27 -16.94 -22.40 -12.08
CA ASN A 27 -16.23 -21.54 -11.15
C ASN A 27 -16.30 -20.11 -11.67
N GLU A 28 -17.46 -19.46 -11.50
CA GLU A 28 -17.52 -18.01 -11.58
C GLU A 28 -16.59 -17.45 -10.50
N ILE A 29 -15.52 -16.76 -10.91
CA ILE A 29 -14.61 -16.10 -9.97
C ILE A 29 -15.40 -14.96 -9.31
N ASP A 30 -15.84 -15.17 -8.07
CA ASP A 30 -16.59 -14.15 -7.32
C ASP A 30 -15.64 -13.08 -6.75
N LEU A 31 -15.25 -12.18 -7.65
CA LEU A 31 -14.43 -11.01 -7.33
C LEU A 31 -15.10 -10.06 -6.33
N THR A 32 -16.43 -10.07 -6.27
CA THR A 32 -17.19 -9.21 -5.35
C THR A 32 -17.01 -9.70 -3.92
N GLU A 33 -17.15 -11.00 -3.70
CA GLU A 33 -16.90 -11.63 -2.41
C GLU A 33 -15.43 -11.55 -2.01
N PHE A 34 -14.49 -11.69 -2.96
CA PHE A 34 -13.06 -11.50 -2.69
C PHE A 34 -12.72 -10.08 -2.20
N ILE A 35 -13.16 -9.04 -2.93
CA ILE A 35 -12.95 -7.63 -2.55
C ILE A 35 -13.58 -7.34 -1.18
N ARG A 36 -14.77 -7.90 -0.92
CA ARG A 36 -15.45 -7.79 0.38
C ARG A 36 -14.63 -8.42 1.51
N ARG A 37 -14.07 -9.62 1.31
CA ARG A 37 -13.26 -10.33 2.32
C ARG A 37 -11.98 -9.59 2.67
N ILE A 38 -11.21 -9.15 1.68
CA ILE A 38 -10.00 -8.33 1.91
C ILE A 38 -10.35 -7.06 2.68
N SER A 39 -11.39 -6.34 2.24
CA SER A 39 -11.81 -5.09 2.90
C SER A 39 -12.28 -5.32 4.35
N SER A 40 -12.85 -6.49 4.66
CA SER A 40 -13.31 -6.84 6.01
C SER A 40 -12.22 -7.40 6.93
N SER A 41 -11.04 -7.74 6.39
CA SER A 41 -10.06 -8.56 7.12
C SER A 41 -9.21 -7.83 8.15
N GLY A 42 -9.42 -6.53 8.34
CA GLY A 42 -8.67 -5.70 9.28
C GLY A 42 -7.21 -5.45 8.88
N LEU A 43 -6.67 -6.20 7.91
CA LEU A 43 -5.36 -5.98 7.31
C LEU A 43 -5.23 -4.60 6.66
N LEU A 44 -6.37 -4.06 6.24
CA LEU A 44 -6.55 -2.75 5.65
C LEU A 44 -7.57 -1.88 6.43
N VAL A 45 -7.65 -2.05 7.76
CA VAL A 45 -8.36 -1.21 8.75
C VAL A 45 -9.77 -1.68 9.18
N ARG A 46 -10.20 -1.28 10.40
CA ARG A 46 -11.37 -1.73 11.19
C ARG A 46 -12.47 -0.64 11.30
N ASP A 47 -13.72 -1.08 11.52
CA ASP A 47 -14.98 -0.30 11.44
C ASP A 47 -15.33 0.70 12.58
N GLN A 48 -14.48 0.93 13.59
CA GLN A 48 -14.88 1.77 14.74
C GLN A 48 -13.93 2.93 15.06
N PRO A 49 -14.45 4.16 15.28
CA PRO A 49 -13.66 5.27 15.81
C PRO A 49 -13.26 4.99 17.26
N LEU A 50 -11.97 4.85 17.52
CA LEU A 50 -11.41 4.84 18.86
C LEU A 50 -11.23 6.30 19.36
N ALA A 51 -12.33 6.92 19.73
CA ALA A 51 -12.35 7.88 20.83
C ALA A 51 -13.05 7.21 22.01
N ILE A 52 -12.39 6.21 22.61
CA ILE A 52 -12.86 5.65 23.87
C ILE A 52 -12.16 6.43 24.98
N ASN A 53 -12.87 7.41 25.52
CA ASN A 53 -12.59 7.92 26.86
C ASN A 53 -12.92 6.79 27.83
N ARG A 54 -11.93 5.95 28.16
CA ARG A 54 -12.08 4.91 29.17
C ARG A 54 -11.40 5.39 30.43
N ASP A 55 -12.20 5.68 31.44
CA ASP A 55 -11.81 5.74 32.83
C ASP A 55 -10.89 4.55 33.14
N LEU A 56 -9.58 4.81 33.20
CA LEU A 56 -8.63 3.88 33.78
C LEU A 56 -8.70 4.08 35.30
N ARG A 57 -9.63 3.38 35.94
CA ARG A 57 -9.50 3.06 37.36
C ARG A 57 -8.28 2.16 37.51
N PHE A 58 -7.19 2.71 38.01
CA PHE A 58 -6.13 1.90 38.59
C PHE A 58 -6.55 1.54 40.01
N GLU A 59 -6.68 0.24 40.28
CA GLU A 59 -6.62 -0.31 41.63
C GLU A 59 -5.24 0.03 42.20
N THR A 60 -5.22 0.96 43.15
CA THR A 60 -4.05 1.22 43.98
C THR A 60 -3.98 0.14 45.05
N ASN A 61 -2.89 -0.64 45.04
CA ASN A 61 -2.51 -1.48 46.16
C ASN A 61 -2.43 -0.62 47.43
N SER A 62 -3.10 -1.10 48.48
CA SER A 62 -3.16 -0.54 49.82
C SER A 62 -1.77 -0.45 50.46
N LEU A 63 -1.40 0.76 50.87
CA LEU A 63 -0.53 1.03 52.00
C LEU A 63 -1.08 2.29 52.69
N GLU A 64 -2.07 2.09 53.57
CA GLU A 64 -2.29 3.01 54.69
C GLU A 64 -1.27 2.66 55.77
N GLU A 65 -0.50 3.64 56.20
CA GLU A 65 -0.37 4.05 57.62
C GLU A 65 0.86 4.96 57.76
N LEU A 66 0.63 6.24 58.08
CA LEU A 66 1.28 7.04 59.14
C LEU A 66 1.22 8.56 58.84
N GLY A 67 0.45 9.29 59.65
CA GLY A 67 0.87 10.57 60.25
C GLY A 67 0.60 11.89 59.52
N ASP A 68 -0.33 12.66 60.10
CA ASP A 68 -0.66 14.10 59.93
C ASP A 68 0.48 15.04 60.46
N PRO A 69 0.36 16.40 60.49
CA PRO A 69 0.21 17.44 59.45
C PRO A 69 1.26 18.60 59.61
N GLU A 70 1.00 19.78 59.00
CA GLU A 70 1.63 21.12 59.20
C GLU A 70 2.75 21.56 58.20
N ASP A 71 2.49 22.55 57.33
CA ASP A 71 2.75 23.99 57.61
C ASP A 71 2.63 24.94 56.38
N SER A 72 1.82 26.00 56.55
CA SER A 72 1.93 27.41 56.09
C SER A 72 2.29 27.85 54.63
N ILE A 73 1.26 28.39 53.93
CA ILE A 73 1.06 29.70 53.21
C ILE A 73 2.15 30.80 53.55
N PRO A 74 2.47 31.93 52.79
CA PRO A 74 1.60 32.67 51.84
C PRO A 74 2.13 33.65 50.71
N ILE A 75 1.20 33.94 49.77
CA ILE A 75 0.69 35.26 49.22
C ILE A 75 1.56 36.19 48.32
N TRP A 76 0.86 36.82 47.34
CA TRP A 76 0.85 38.25 46.87
C TRP A 76 0.59 38.30 45.34
N THR A 77 -0.67 38.24 44.85
CA THR A 77 -1.68 39.32 44.61
C THR A 77 -1.33 40.33 43.50
N ASP A 78 -2.25 40.53 42.53
CA ASP A 78 -3.00 41.79 42.31
C ASP A 78 -3.72 41.82 40.93
N GLU A 79 -5.06 41.84 41.02
CA GLU A 79 -6.07 42.70 40.33
C GLU A 79 -5.97 42.96 38.80
N GLU A 80 -6.89 42.41 37.97
CA GLU A 80 -8.21 42.94 37.50
C GLU A 80 -8.15 43.49 36.03
N PRO A 81 -9.25 43.62 35.26
CA PRO A 81 -10.65 43.48 35.63
C PRO A 81 -11.51 42.51 34.79
N VAL A 82 -12.62 42.19 35.42
CA VAL A 82 -13.76 41.40 35.00
C VAL A 82 -14.67 42.20 34.05
N ILE A 83 -15.10 41.60 32.94
CA ILE A 83 -16.37 41.95 32.27
C ILE A 83 -17.35 40.83 32.57
N GLN A 84 -18.30 41.11 33.46
CA GLN A 84 -19.43 40.21 33.76
C GLN A 84 -20.41 40.23 32.60
N ASN A 85 -20.62 39.07 31.98
CA ASN A 85 -21.90 38.75 31.35
C ASN A 85 -22.53 37.60 32.11
N THR A 86 -23.37 37.95 33.09
CA THR A 86 -24.27 37.05 33.79
C THR A 86 -25.39 36.59 32.87
N LEU A 87 -25.43 35.28 32.58
CA LEU A 87 -26.67 34.53 32.40
C LEU A 87 -26.46 33.12 32.98
N ASN A 88 -26.99 32.94 34.19
CA ASN A 88 -27.12 31.67 34.88
C ASN A 88 -28.26 30.86 34.24
N THR A 89 -27.95 29.68 33.69
CA THR A 89 -28.79 28.48 33.83
C THR A 89 -27.88 27.26 33.75
N GLY A 90 -27.91 26.47 34.82
CA GLY A 90 -26.91 25.47 35.13
C GLY A 90 -26.83 24.30 34.17
N THR A 91 -25.59 23.97 33.83
CA THR A 91 -25.06 22.61 33.69
C THR A 91 -23.55 22.77 33.52
N THR A 92 -22.78 22.49 34.58
CA THR A 92 -21.32 22.46 34.53
C THR A 92 -20.89 21.27 33.68
N ILE A 93 -20.59 21.53 32.42
CA ILE A 93 -19.78 20.62 31.59
C ILE A 93 -18.36 20.66 32.19
N PRO A 94 -17.72 19.52 32.52
CA PRO A 94 -16.36 19.53 33.00
C PRO A 94 -15.41 20.08 31.92
N ASP A 95 -14.56 21.03 32.30
CA ASP A 95 -13.55 21.68 31.48
C ASP A 95 -12.68 20.65 30.73
N ILE A 96 -12.78 20.64 29.39
CA ILE A 96 -11.81 19.99 28.50
C ILE A 96 -10.68 21.01 28.27
N PRO A 97 -9.40 20.71 28.54
CA PRO A 97 -8.33 21.70 28.40
C PRO A 97 -8.18 22.15 26.94
N ASP A 98 -8.30 23.46 26.72
CA ASP A 98 -8.29 24.16 25.42
C ASP A 98 -6.88 24.26 24.74
N TYR A 99 -5.89 23.49 25.17
CA TYR A 99 -4.47 23.72 24.85
C TYR A 99 -3.90 22.88 23.69
N GLY A 100 -4.62 22.89 22.56
CA GLY A 100 -4.08 22.38 21.30
C GLY A 100 -3.13 23.38 20.63
N PRO A 101 -2.00 22.99 20.02
CA PRO A 101 -1.10 23.91 19.35
C PRO A 101 -1.80 24.58 18.16
N ILE A 102 -1.59 25.88 17.99
CA ILE A 102 -2.06 26.63 16.82
C ILE A 102 -0.88 26.92 15.89
N VAL A 103 -1.03 26.59 14.61
CA VAL A 103 0.01 26.78 13.59
C VAL A 103 -0.55 27.61 12.44
N LEU A 104 0.23 28.57 11.95
CA LEU A 104 -0.09 29.33 10.74
C LEU A 104 0.43 28.58 9.50
N THR A 105 -0.48 28.29 8.57
CA THR A 105 -0.16 27.75 7.24
C THR A 105 -0.26 28.85 6.18
N ASN A 106 0.12 28.55 4.93
CA ASN A 106 -0.10 29.46 3.81
C ASN A 106 -1.59 29.76 3.53
N ASN A 107 -2.51 28.96 4.08
CA ASN A 107 -3.94 29.02 3.77
C ASN A 107 -4.82 29.41 4.98
N GLY A 108 -4.22 29.62 6.16
CA GLY A 108 -4.92 29.98 7.39
C GLY A 108 -4.34 29.33 8.65
N LEU A 109 -4.90 29.68 9.81
CA LEU A 109 -4.52 29.10 11.10
C LEU A 109 -5.16 27.71 11.27
N ILE A 110 -4.44 26.76 11.89
CA ILE A 110 -4.95 25.43 12.24
C ILE A 110 -4.73 25.15 13.73
N LYS A 111 -5.66 24.45 14.38
CA LYS A 111 -5.54 23.98 15.77
C LYS A 111 -5.42 22.46 15.80
N GLY A 112 -4.32 21.95 16.35
CA GLY A 112 -4.07 20.52 16.53
C GLY A 112 -4.36 20.05 17.96
N LEU A 113 -4.09 18.78 18.24
CA LEU A 113 -4.08 18.21 19.59
C LEU A 113 -2.66 17.89 20.04
N THR A 114 -2.42 17.93 21.35
CA THR A 114 -1.18 17.44 21.96
C THR A 114 -1.45 16.08 22.59
N VAL A 115 -0.67 15.08 22.20
CA VAL A 115 -0.59 13.78 22.88
C VAL A 115 0.78 13.65 23.54
N GLU A 116 0.94 12.68 24.44
CA GLU A 116 2.12 12.50 25.29
C GLU A 116 3.48 12.65 24.57
N LYS A 117 3.57 12.25 23.29
CA LYS A 117 4.82 12.23 22.52
C LYS A 117 4.82 13.09 21.26
N SER A 118 3.72 13.76 20.93
CA SER A 118 3.61 14.47 19.65
C SER A 118 2.47 15.47 19.61
N HIS A 119 2.57 16.42 18.69
CA HIS A 119 1.44 17.22 18.25
C HIS A 119 0.84 16.62 16.97
N ILE A 120 -0.48 16.58 16.89
CA ILE A 120 -1.21 16.00 15.78
C ILE A 120 -2.15 17.05 15.19
N PHE A 121 -2.13 17.18 13.87
CA PHE A 121 -3.03 18.03 13.11
C PHE A 121 -3.68 17.17 12.03
N TYR A 122 -4.97 16.98 12.13
CA TYR A 122 -5.76 16.14 11.25
C TYR A 122 -6.51 16.96 10.20
N GLY A 123 -6.63 16.40 8.99
CA GLY A 123 -7.62 16.90 8.02
C GLY A 123 -7.43 18.35 7.60
N ILE A 124 -6.16 18.75 7.43
CA ILE A 124 -5.79 20.06 6.93
C ILE A 124 -6.18 20.13 5.44
N PRO A 125 -7.01 21.09 5.03
CA PRO A 125 -7.37 21.26 3.63
C PRO A 125 -6.15 21.61 2.78
N TYR A 126 -5.78 20.71 1.85
CA TYR A 126 -4.66 20.94 0.91
C TYR A 126 -5.13 21.24 -0.52
N ALA A 127 -6.42 21.03 -0.80
CA ALA A 127 -7.08 21.35 -2.06
C ALA A 127 -8.55 21.71 -1.77
N ASP A 128 -9.16 22.49 -2.67
CA ASP A 128 -10.61 22.68 -2.63
C ASP A 128 -11.34 21.33 -2.80
N PRO A 129 -12.45 21.09 -2.08
CA PRO A 129 -13.20 19.83 -2.21
C PRO A 129 -13.57 19.54 -3.67
N PRO A 130 -13.19 18.38 -4.24
CA PRO A 130 -13.47 18.02 -5.65
C PRO A 130 -14.90 17.51 -5.81
N VAL A 131 -15.87 18.28 -5.33
CA VAL A 131 -17.31 17.95 -5.32
C VAL A 131 -18.04 18.63 -6.47
N ALA A 132 -19.27 18.17 -6.74
CA ALA A 132 -20.13 18.71 -7.79
C ALA A 132 -19.39 18.87 -9.13
N THR A 133 -19.39 20.07 -9.71
CA THR A 133 -18.78 20.38 -11.01
C THR A 133 -17.26 20.19 -11.08
N HIS A 134 -16.60 19.91 -9.95
CA HIS A 134 -15.17 19.64 -9.84
C HIS A 134 -14.82 18.15 -9.70
N ARG A 135 -15.82 17.27 -9.60
CA ARG A 135 -15.59 15.82 -9.64
C ARG A 135 -14.95 15.43 -10.98
N TRP A 136 -13.93 14.58 -10.93
CA TRP A 136 -13.12 14.12 -12.08
C TRP A 136 -12.28 15.17 -12.82
N LYS A 137 -12.16 16.37 -12.25
CA LYS A 137 -11.23 17.40 -12.73
C LYS A 137 -9.94 17.39 -11.90
N PRO A 138 -8.84 17.99 -12.40
CA PRO A 138 -7.65 18.23 -11.59
C PRO A 138 -7.99 18.97 -10.28
N PRO A 139 -7.28 18.68 -9.17
CA PRO A 139 -7.48 19.38 -7.91
C PRO A 139 -7.16 20.87 -8.07
N ARG A 140 -7.91 21.72 -7.37
CA ARG A 140 -7.65 23.16 -7.30
C ARG A 140 -6.96 23.50 -5.99
N PRO A 141 -6.08 24.52 -5.96
CA PRO A 141 -5.55 25.05 -4.72
C PRO A 141 -6.68 25.34 -3.74
N VAL A 142 -6.43 25.10 -2.45
CA VAL A 142 -7.41 25.36 -1.41
C VAL A 142 -7.71 26.86 -1.31
N THR A 143 -8.98 27.19 -1.13
CA THR A 143 -9.41 28.54 -0.77
C THR A 143 -9.01 28.82 0.68
N PRO A 144 -8.20 29.88 0.96
CA PRO A 144 -7.84 30.23 2.33
C PRO A 144 -9.06 30.44 3.21
N TRP A 145 -8.99 30.02 4.48
CA TRP A 145 -10.10 30.11 5.42
C TRP A 145 -9.89 31.23 6.45
N PRO A 146 -10.97 31.91 6.89
CA PRO A 146 -10.90 32.85 8.00
C PRO A 146 -10.85 32.10 9.35
N GLY A 147 -10.19 32.70 10.34
CA GLY A 147 -10.12 32.14 11.70
C GLY A 147 -9.20 30.93 11.83
N VAL A 148 -9.49 30.06 12.79
CA VAL A 148 -8.69 28.87 13.11
C VAL A 148 -9.45 27.61 12.68
N HIS A 149 -8.89 26.85 11.76
CA HIS A 149 -9.44 25.56 11.32
C HIS A 149 -9.15 24.48 12.35
N ASP A 150 -10.19 23.78 12.76
CA ASP A 150 -10.09 22.69 13.71
C ASP A 150 -9.51 21.43 13.03
N ALA A 151 -8.28 21.12 13.41
CA ALA A 151 -7.51 19.96 12.98
C ALA A 151 -7.30 18.96 14.14
N THR A 152 -8.24 18.90 15.10
CA THR A 152 -8.15 17.98 16.24
C THR A 152 -8.79 16.60 15.99
N TYR A 153 -9.39 16.36 14.82
CA TYR A 153 -9.98 15.07 14.46
C TYR A 153 -9.81 14.69 12.99
N PRO A 154 -9.67 13.39 12.67
CA PRO A 154 -9.61 12.90 11.30
C PRO A 154 -10.81 13.37 10.46
N ARG A 155 -10.56 13.76 9.21
CA ARG A 155 -11.61 14.09 8.24
C ARG A 155 -11.93 12.86 7.37
N ASN A 156 -13.05 12.94 6.67
CA ASN A 156 -13.49 11.90 5.76
C ASN A 156 -12.39 11.57 4.74
N ALA A 157 -12.06 10.29 4.60
CA ALA A 157 -11.25 9.82 3.47
C ALA A 157 -11.97 10.12 2.15
N CYS A 158 -11.24 10.11 1.02
CA CYS A 158 -11.88 10.13 -0.30
C CYS A 158 -12.90 8.98 -0.39
N MET A 159 -13.91 9.13 -1.23
CA MET A 159 -14.94 8.10 -1.40
C MET A 159 -14.33 6.80 -1.92
N GLN A 160 -14.14 5.87 -1.00
CA GLN A 160 -13.48 4.59 -1.16
C GLN A 160 -13.94 3.71 0.02
N GLY A 161 -13.66 2.41 0.00
CA GLY A 161 -13.59 1.70 1.27
C GLY A 161 -12.28 2.06 1.98
N CYS A 162 -12.33 2.44 3.28
CA CYS A 162 -11.24 2.58 4.28
C CYS A 162 -10.97 3.99 4.92
N SER A 163 -10.19 4.00 6.03
CA SER A 163 -9.93 5.06 7.04
C SER A 163 -8.45 5.12 7.56
N GLY A 164 -7.97 6.26 8.14
CA GLY A 164 -6.72 6.39 8.96
C GLY A 164 -5.84 7.68 8.77
N PRO A 165 -5.07 8.23 9.77
CA PRO A 165 -4.41 9.57 9.66
C PRO A 165 -2.91 9.74 10.12
N ILE A 166 -2.18 10.82 9.67
CA ILE A 166 -0.81 11.27 10.09
C ILE A 166 -0.64 12.84 10.05
N SER A 167 0.31 13.42 10.81
CA SER A 167 0.55 14.86 11.14
C SER A 167 1.83 15.57 10.63
N ASP A 168 2.00 16.87 10.98
CA ASP A 168 2.89 17.89 10.40
C ASP A 168 4.07 18.44 11.26
N LYS A 169 5.24 18.53 10.60
CA LYS A 169 6.04 19.76 10.36
C LYS A 169 6.69 19.59 8.99
N CYS A 170 6.45 20.47 8.02
CA CYS A 170 6.98 20.32 6.65
C CYS A 170 8.51 20.16 6.66
N PRO A 171 9.05 18.97 6.32
CA PRO A 171 10.49 18.78 6.30
C PRO A 171 11.05 19.32 4.98
N GLN A 172 12.19 20.00 5.04
CA GLN A 172 12.99 20.33 3.85
C GLN A 172 13.51 19.06 3.12
N LYS A 173 13.34 17.89 3.75
CA LYS A 173 13.66 16.56 3.25
C LYS A 173 12.43 15.67 3.33
N VAL A 174 11.66 15.63 2.24
CA VAL A 174 10.50 14.74 2.11
C VAL A 174 10.95 13.40 1.51
N THR A 175 10.58 12.31 2.15
CA THR A 175 10.72 10.95 1.61
C THR A 175 9.33 10.43 1.29
N MET A 176 9.13 10.02 0.04
CA MET A 176 7.88 9.40 -0.37
C MET A 176 8.00 7.89 -0.22
N PHE A 177 7.03 7.27 0.42
CA PHE A 177 6.97 5.83 0.57
C PHE A 177 5.54 5.36 0.42
N GLY A 178 5.38 4.15 -0.08
CA GLY A 178 4.09 3.54 -0.28
C GLY A 178 4.23 2.04 -0.46
N GLU A 179 3.14 1.34 -0.18
CA GLU A 179 3.00 -0.09 -0.36
C GLU A 179 2.01 -0.39 -1.49
N SER A 180 2.27 -1.43 -2.29
CA SER A 180 1.40 -1.87 -3.38
C SER A 180 1.08 -0.75 -4.40
N ALA A 181 -0.20 -0.43 -4.62
CA ALA A 181 -0.65 0.71 -5.43
C ALA A 181 -0.10 2.07 -4.92
N GLY A 182 0.18 2.18 -3.62
CA GLY A 182 0.92 3.30 -3.04
C GLY A 182 2.36 3.33 -3.54
N ALA A 183 3.06 2.19 -3.60
CA ALA A 183 4.39 2.10 -4.20
C ALA A 183 4.35 2.42 -5.70
N GLN A 184 3.28 2.02 -6.40
CA GLN A 184 3.05 2.38 -7.80
C GLN A 184 2.93 3.90 -7.95
N SER A 185 2.16 4.56 -7.07
CA SER A 185 2.04 6.01 -7.02
C SER A 185 3.41 6.68 -6.78
N VAL A 186 4.22 6.19 -5.84
CA VAL A 186 5.58 6.71 -5.62
C VAL A 186 6.46 6.54 -6.87
N SER A 187 6.36 5.40 -7.56
CA SER A 187 7.12 5.15 -8.79
C SER A 187 6.74 6.13 -9.90
N LEU A 188 5.46 6.47 -10.04
CA LEU A 188 4.98 7.47 -10.99
C LEU A 188 5.49 8.87 -10.66
N HIS A 189 5.48 9.26 -9.38
CA HIS A 189 6.07 10.53 -8.96
C HIS A 189 7.59 10.62 -9.20
N LEU A 190 8.30 9.49 -9.21
CA LEU A 190 9.70 9.43 -9.64
C LEU A 190 9.89 9.57 -11.15
N MET A 191 8.89 9.24 -11.96
CA MET A 191 8.90 9.40 -13.42
C MET A 191 8.43 10.80 -13.86
N VAL A 192 7.50 11.40 -13.11
CA VAL A 192 6.88 12.69 -13.41
C VAL A 192 7.82 13.86 -13.10
N GLN A 193 8.16 14.67 -14.11
CA GLN A 193 9.11 15.77 -13.95
C GLN A 193 8.61 16.90 -13.03
N SER A 194 7.32 17.22 -13.04
CA SER A 194 6.74 18.24 -12.17
C SER A 194 6.78 17.86 -10.68
N SER A 195 6.90 16.56 -10.36
CA SER A 195 7.06 16.07 -8.99
C SER A 195 8.51 16.12 -8.48
N LYS A 196 9.48 16.33 -9.37
CA LYS A 196 10.91 16.33 -9.05
C LYS A 196 11.31 17.21 -7.86
N PRO A 197 10.88 18.48 -7.73
CA PRO A 197 11.30 19.32 -6.61
C PRO A 197 10.65 18.95 -5.27
N LEU A 198 9.57 18.15 -5.26
CA LEU A 198 8.67 17.97 -4.10
C LEU A 198 9.18 16.97 -3.06
N PHE A 199 10.15 16.13 -3.42
CA PHE A 199 10.69 15.09 -2.54
C PHE A 199 12.16 14.81 -2.85
N LYS A 200 12.84 14.11 -1.94
CA LYS A 200 14.29 13.84 -2.03
C LYS A 200 14.61 12.37 -2.25
N GLN A 201 13.80 11.48 -1.69
CA GLN A 201 14.04 10.02 -1.68
C GLN A 201 12.71 9.26 -1.81
N ALA A 202 12.78 8.01 -2.23
CA ALA A 202 11.62 7.17 -2.45
C ALA A 202 11.77 5.78 -1.82
N VAL A 203 10.66 5.20 -1.37
CA VAL A 203 10.58 3.82 -0.92
C VAL A 203 9.44 3.10 -1.65
N PHE A 204 9.73 1.91 -2.17
CA PHE A 204 8.77 1.01 -2.80
C PHE A 204 8.60 -0.25 -1.97
N GLN A 205 7.45 -0.41 -1.35
CA GLN A 205 7.10 -1.62 -0.64
C GLN A 205 6.17 -2.44 -1.54
N SER A 206 6.62 -3.59 -2.01
CA SER A 206 5.81 -4.49 -2.82
C SER A 206 5.20 -3.84 -4.07
N LEU A 207 6.03 -3.12 -4.84
CA LEU A 207 5.61 -2.48 -6.10
C LEU A 207 5.26 -3.54 -7.16
N PRO A 208 4.01 -3.58 -7.68
CA PRO A 208 3.60 -4.51 -8.73
C PRO A 208 4.11 -4.07 -10.12
N PHE A 209 5.43 -4.04 -10.33
CA PHE A 209 6.07 -3.50 -11.53
C PHE A 209 5.53 -4.05 -12.85
N SER A 210 5.15 -5.34 -12.89
CA SER A 210 4.70 -6.01 -14.12
C SER A 210 3.20 -5.96 -14.36
N ILE A 211 2.43 -5.25 -13.52
CA ILE A 211 1.07 -4.86 -13.88
C ILE A 211 1.16 -3.62 -14.78
N PRO A 212 0.82 -3.73 -16.08
CA PRO A 212 0.93 -2.60 -16.97
C PRO A 212 -0.12 -1.55 -16.64
N LEU A 213 0.28 -0.28 -16.68
CA LEU A 213 -0.63 0.84 -16.71
C LEU A 213 -1.51 0.75 -17.96
N LYS A 214 -2.77 1.13 -17.82
CA LYS A 214 -3.71 1.11 -18.95
C LYS A 214 -3.24 2.04 -20.05
N THR A 215 -3.53 1.69 -21.29
CA THR A 215 -3.39 2.64 -22.41
C THR A 215 -4.53 3.64 -22.37
N ARG A 216 -4.36 4.81 -23.00
CA ARG A 216 -5.46 5.77 -23.19
C ARG A 216 -6.68 5.13 -23.86
N HIS A 217 -6.48 4.22 -24.81
CA HIS A 217 -7.57 3.49 -25.45
C HIS A 217 -8.35 2.63 -24.46
N ASP A 218 -7.64 1.84 -23.64
CA ASP A 218 -8.25 0.94 -22.64
C ASP A 218 -8.98 1.74 -21.55
N ALA A 219 -8.38 2.83 -21.07
CA ALA A 219 -9.01 3.73 -20.09
C ALA A 219 -10.31 4.35 -20.63
N LEU A 220 -10.32 4.81 -21.88
CA LEU A 220 -11.53 5.34 -22.53
C LEU A 220 -12.59 4.25 -22.76
N LYS A 221 -12.18 3.02 -23.07
CA LYS A 221 -13.09 1.88 -23.21
C LYS A 221 -13.76 1.56 -21.87
N LEU A 222 -12.99 1.52 -20.78
CA LEU A 222 -13.50 1.32 -19.43
C LEU A 222 -14.46 2.44 -19.01
N GLY A 223 -14.11 3.71 -19.26
CA GLY A 223 -14.99 4.85 -18.99
C GLY A 223 -16.31 4.81 -19.75
N ARG A 224 -16.31 4.35 -21.01
CA ARG A 224 -17.54 4.12 -21.77
C ARG A 224 -18.39 2.99 -21.18
N ASP A 225 -17.77 1.92 -20.72
CA ASP A 225 -18.51 0.83 -20.07
C ASP A 225 -19.15 1.30 -18.77
N PHE A 226 -18.39 2.00 -17.93
CA PHE A 226 -18.88 2.62 -16.71
C PHE A 226 -20.07 3.53 -16.93
N ALA A 227 -20.01 4.44 -17.91
CA ALA A 227 -21.14 5.31 -18.22
C ALA A 227 -22.39 4.49 -18.56
N ARG A 228 -22.25 3.44 -19.39
CA ARG A 228 -23.37 2.54 -19.72
C ARG A 228 -23.93 1.83 -18.48
N GLN A 229 -23.06 1.32 -17.60
CA GLN A 229 -23.49 0.64 -16.36
C GLN A 229 -24.17 1.59 -15.36
N ALA A 230 -23.84 2.87 -15.42
CA ALA A 230 -24.46 3.93 -14.65
C ALA A 230 -25.73 4.51 -15.31
N ASN A 231 -26.18 3.95 -16.44
CA ASN A 231 -27.27 4.50 -17.27
C ASN A 231 -27.04 5.95 -17.73
N CYS A 232 -25.77 6.33 -17.95
CA CYS A 232 -25.37 7.62 -18.50
C CYS A 232 -24.63 7.46 -19.84
N SER A 233 -24.44 8.58 -20.55
CA SER A 233 -23.51 8.67 -21.68
C SER A 233 -22.21 9.35 -21.25
N VAL A 234 -21.08 8.99 -21.87
CA VAL A 234 -19.81 9.72 -21.69
C VAL A 234 -19.88 11.18 -22.15
N SER A 235 -20.81 11.51 -23.05
CA SER A 235 -21.07 12.88 -23.48
C SER A 235 -22.00 13.64 -22.53
N ASP A 236 -22.71 12.94 -21.65
CA ASP A 236 -23.64 13.52 -20.68
C ASP A 236 -22.96 13.65 -19.31
N ILE A 237 -22.10 14.66 -19.21
CA ILE A 237 -21.40 14.94 -17.97
C ILE A 237 -22.36 15.33 -16.84
N VAL A 238 -23.54 15.88 -17.15
CA VAL A 238 -24.54 16.25 -16.14
C VAL A 238 -25.12 15.01 -15.48
N CYS A 239 -25.47 13.98 -16.27
CA CYS A 239 -25.88 12.67 -15.75
C CYS A 239 -24.80 12.06 -14.88
N LEU A 240 -23.56 12.03 -15.35
CA LEU A 240 -22.45 11.45 -14.59
C LEU A 240 -22.25 12.19 -13.24
N LEU A 241 -22.24 13.52 -13.26
CA LEU A 241 -22.04 14.32 -12.05
C LEU A 241 -23.19 14.21 -11.05
N SER A 242 -24.41 13.90 -11.50
CA SER A 242 -25.57 13.71 -10.63
C SER A 242 -25.61 12.34 -9.93
N LEU A 243 -24.76 11.39 -10.35
CA LEU A 243 -24.68 10.07 -9.73
C LEU A 243 -24.34 10.17 -8.24
N SER A 244 -25.08 9.39 -7.46
CA SER A 244 -24.76 9.16 -6.06
C SER A 244 -23.45 8.36 -5.93
N PRO A 245 -22.73 8.51 -4.81
CA PRO A 245 -21.64 7.64 -4.42
C PRO A 245 -21.87 6.15 -4.68
N GLN A 246 -23.03 5.65 -4.25
CA GLN A 246 -23.39 4.25 -4.33
C GLN A 246 -23.65 3.82 -5.78
N ALA A 247 -24.26 4.68 -6.59
CA ALA A 247 -24.45 4.42 -8.01
C ALA A 247 -23.12 4.36 -8.76
N VAL A 248 -22.17 5.24 -8.44
CA VAL A 248 -20.80 5.19 -8.98
C VAL A 248 -20.14 3.87 -8.60
N LEU A 249 -20.14 3.50 -7.32
CA LEU A 249 -19.50 2.25 -6.87
C LEU A 249 -20.14 1.02 -7.53
N ALA A 250 -21.48 0.96 -7.61
CA ALA A 250 -22.19 -0.12 -8.26
C ALA A 250 -21.84 -0.23 -9.76
N ALA A 251 -21.76 0.90 -10.46
CA ALA A 251 -21.36 0.93 -11.86
C ALA A 251 -19.89 0.53 -12.06
N GLN A 252 -18.98 0.93 -11.17
CA GLN A 252 -17.58 0.50 -11.19
C GLN A 252 -17.45 -1.01 -11.03
N MET A 253 -18.16 -1.61 -10.08
CA MET A 253 -18.14 -3.06 -9.86
C MET A 253 -18.66 -3.83 -11.08
N LYS A 254 -19.79 -3.40 -11.66
CA LYS A 254 -20.36 -4.02 -12.87
C LYS A 254 -19.48 -3.87 -14.11
N SER A 255 -18.74 -2.77 -14.22
CA SER A 255 -17.81 -2.57 -15.34
C SER A 255 -16.59 -3.48 -15.21
N SER A 256 -16.13 -3.69 -13.97
CA SER A 256 -14.96 -4.52 -13.68
C SER A 256 -15.21 -6.00 -13.99
N SER A 257 -16.43 -6.50 -13.77
CA SER A 257 -16.78 -7.91 -14.05
C SER A 257 -16.88 -8.26 -15.55
N LYS A 258 -17.13 -7.29 -16.44
CA LYS A 258 -17.20 -7.51 -17.90
C LYS A 258 -15.87 -7.29 -18.61
N VAL A 259 -14.92 -6.61 -17.98
CA VAL A 259 -13.58 -6.33 -18.53
C VAL A 259 -12.57 -7.38 -18.08
N VAL A 260 -13.03 -8.53 -17.57
CA VAL A 260 -12.18 -9.70 -17.29
C VAL A 260 -11.71 -10.30 -18.62
N ASN A 261 -10.65 -9.73 -19.16
CA ASN A 261 -9.91 -10.35 -20.23
C ASN A 261 -9.06 -11.48 -19.60
N PRO A 262 -9.31 -12.76 -19.91
CA PRO A 262 -8.52 -13.86 -19.36
C PRO A 262 -7.01 -13.76 -19.71
N PHE A 263 -6.68 -12.98 -20.74
CA PHE A 263 -5.30 -12.69 -21.18
C PHE A 263 -4.67 -11.47 -20.49
N ARG A 264 -5.40 -10.79 -19.59
CA ARG A 264 -4.94 -9.66 -18.75
C ARG A 264 -5.44 -9.81 -17.31
N PHE A 265 -5.42 -11.05 -16.81
CA PHE A 265 -5.90 -11.43 -15.48
C PHE A 265 -5.37 -10.53 -14.35
N LEU A 266 -4.11 -10.07 -14.45
CA LEU A 266 -3.51 -9.21 -13.42
C LEU A 266 -4.07 -7.77 -13.41
N GLU A 267 -4.66 -7.27 -14.50
CA GLU A 267 -5.27 -5.93 -14.53
C GLU A 267 -6.56 -5.86 -13.69
N ILE A 268 -7.10 -7.01 -13.27
CA ILE A 268 -8.31 -7.11 -12.45
C ILE A 268 -8.10 -6.48 -11.07
N PHE A 269 -6.88 -6.59 -10.53
CA PHE A 269 -6.52 -6.11 -9.21
C PHE A 269 -6.40 -4.57 -9.16
N GLU A 270 -6.26 -3.91 -10.33
CA GLU A 270 -6.19 -2.45 -10.45
C GLU A 270 -7.09 -1.96 -11.60
N THR A 271 -8.35 -2.41 -11.64
CA THR A 271 -9.27 -2.05 -12.73
C THR A 271 -9.37 -0.53 -12.91
N TRP A 272 -9.49 0.21 -11.81
CA TRP A 272 -9.43 1.67 -11.79
C TRP A 272 -8.06 2.10 -11.25
N GLY A 273 -7.28 2.78 -12.09
CA GLY A 273 -5.91 3.17 -11.75
C GLY A 273 -5.31 4.14 -12.77
N PRO A 274 -4.04 4.52 -12.59
CA PRO A 274 -3.33 5.37 -13.51
C PRO A 274 -3.25 4.76 -14.92
N TYR A 275 -3.17 5.63 -15.92
CA TYR A 275 -3.02 5.23 -17.33
C TYR A 275 -1.96 6.10 -18.01
N VAL A 276 -1.37 5.57 -19.09
CA VAL A 276 -0.42 6.31 -19.91
C VAL A 276 -1.20 7.34 -20.74
N ASP A 277 -1.20 8.58 -20.26
CA ASP A 277 -1.94 9.70 -20.87
C ASP A 277 -1.15 10.41 -21.97
N GLY A 278 0.17 10.24 -22.00
CA GLY A 278 1.10 10.88 -22.92
C GLY A 278 1.56 12.28 -22.48
N GLU A 279 1.01 12.79 -21.38
CA GLU A 279 1.26 14.14 -20.86
C GLU A 279 2.02 14.06 -19.53
N LEU A 280 1.36 13.53 -18.49
CA LEU A 280 1.93 13.32 -17.17
C LEU A 280 2.70 12.00 -17.10
N ILE A 281 2.08 10.92 -17.58
CA ILE A 281 2.63 9.56 -17.60
C ILE A 281 2.88 9.17 -19.06
N LYS A 282 4.16 9.08 -19.41
CA LYS A 282 4.60 8.94 -20.81
C LYS A 282 4.91 7.50 -21.24
N GLU A 283 5.21 6.63 -20.28
CA GLU A 283 5.51 5.22 -20.55
C GLU A 283 5.25 4.35 -19.31
N GLN A 284 5.40 3.04 -19.46
CA GLN A 284 5.24 2.06 -18.37
C GLN A 284 6.35 2.19 -17.33
N ALA A 285 6.02 1.99 -16.05
CA ALA A 285 6.97 2.10 -14.94
C ALA A 285 8.16 1.15 -15.11
N VAL A 286 7.91 -0.14 -15.37
CA VAL A 286 8.97 -1.13 -15.57
C VAL A 286 9.94 -0.76 -16.68
N THR A 287 9.44 -0.20 -17.79
CA THR A 287 10.25 0.26 -18.92
C THR A 287 11.05 1.52 -18.58
N ALA A 288 10.42 2.49 -17.92
CA ALA A 288 11.09 3.72 -17.50
C ALA A 288 12.26 3.43 -16.55
N PHE A 289 12.05 2.55 -15.57
CA PHE A 289 13.09 2.16 -14.61
C PHE A 289 14.25 1.44 -15.29
N GLN A 290 13.97 0.54 -16.22
CA GLN A 290 14.99 -0.16 -17.01
C GLN A 290 15.84 0.77 -17.88
N LYS A 291 15.21 1.80 -18.48
CA LYS A 291 15.90 2.79 -19.33
C LYS A 291 16.56 3.93 -18.55
N GLY A 292 16.29 4.05 -17.25
CA GLY A 292 16.73 5.19 -16.45
C GLY A 292 15.95 6.48 -16.72
N HIS A 293 14.74 6.39 -17.28
CA HIS A 293 13.83 7.52 -17.55
C HIS A 293 13.04 7.92 -16.29
N TRP A 294 13.74 8.11 -15.18
CA TRP A 294 13.20 8.50 -13.88
C TRP A 294 14.24 9.35 -13.15
N GLN A 295 13.87 9.93 -12.01
CA GLN A 295 14.75 10.79 -11.21
C GLN A 295 15.82 9.97 -10.46
N LYS A 296 16.74 9.35 -11.21
CA LYS A 296 17.76 8.39 -10.75
C LYS A 296 18.77 8.93 -9.74
N GLU A 297 18.91 10.24 -9.63
CA GLU A 297 19.70 10.91 -8.60
C GLU A 297 19.12 10.77 -7.20
N LYS A 298 17.84 10.42 -7.07
CA LYS A 298 17.18 10.22 -5.79
C LYS A 298 17.45 8.80 -5.26
N PRO A 299 17.88 8.65 -3.99
CA PRO A 299 18.01 7.35 -3.38
C PRO A 299 16.67 6.60 -3.32
N VAL A 300 16.71 5.29 -3.56
CA VAL A 300 15.56 4.39 -3.58
C VAL A 300 15.78 3.21 -2.64
N LEU A 301 14.83 2.96 -1.76
CA LEU A 301 14.72 1.72 -1.01
C LEU A 301 13.57 0.91 -1.61
N LEU A 302 13.78 -0.35 -1.96
CA LEU A 302 12.70 -1.18 -2.49
C LEU A 302 12.71 -2.58 -1.89
N GLY A 303 11.55 -3.22 -1.81
CA GLY A 303 11.48 -4.59 -1.35
C GLY A 303 10.13 -5.21 -1.56
N THR A 304 10.02 -6.46 -1.15
CA THR A 304 8.82 -7.29 -1.27
C THR A 304 8.64 -8.10 0.00
N THR A 305 7.48 -8.68 0.20
CA THR A 305 7.35 -9.86 1.07
C THR A 305 7.88 -11.10 0.33
N SER A 306 8.10 -12.21 1.05
CA SER A 306 8.55 -13.47 0.45
C SER A 306 7.43 -14.23 -0.26
N GLU A 307 6.17 -13.96 0.07
CA GLU A 307 4.99 -14.69 -0.42
C GLU A 307 3.84 -13.77 -0.89
N GLU A 308 4.19 -12.70 -1.60
CA GLU A 308 3.27 -11.70 -2.18
C GLU A 308 2.00 -12.29 -2.81
N GLY A 309 2.16 -13.34 -3.63
CA GLY A 309 1.09 -13.92 -4.42
C GLY A 309 0.04 -14.70 -3.64
N VAL A 310 0.29 -15.08 -2.38
CA VAL A 310 -0.60 -15.96 -1.61
C VAL A 310 -1.98 -15.32 -1.48
N ILE A 311 -2.06 -14.06 -1.04
CA ILE A 311 -3.34 -13.38 -0.83
C ILE A 311 -4.16 -13.24 -2.13
N PHE A 312 -3.49 -13.02 -3.27
CA PHE A 312 -4.15 -12.85 -4.55
C PHE A 312 -4.66 -14.18 -5.10
N VAL A 313 -3.85 -15.24 -5.00
CA VAL A 313 -4.21 -16.55 -5.54
C VAL A 313 -5.26 -17.25 -4.67
N TYR A 314 -5.06 -17.31 -3.35
CA TYR A 314 -6.04 -17.92 -2.44
C TYR A 314 -7.33 -17.10 -2.32
N GLY A 315 -7.22 -15.79 -2.55
CA GLY A 315 -8.35 -14.89 -2.65
C GLY A 315 -9.30 -15.18 -3.81
N VAL A 316 -8.72 -15.52 -4.97
CA VAL A 316 -9.46 -15.89 -6.19
C VAL A 316 -9.88 -17.36 -6.16
N PHE A 317 -8.97 -18.26 -5.76
CA PHE A 317 -9.17 -19.70 -5.79
C PHE A 317 -9.46 -20.24 -4.39
N THR A 318 -10.73 -20.30 -4.04
CA THR A 318 -11.20 -20.84 -2.75
C THR A 318 -11.13 -22.37 -2.66
N LYS A 319 -11.01 -23.05 -3.81
CA LYS A 319 -10.81 -24.51 -3.92
C LYS A 319 -9.38 -24.83 -4.41
N PRO A 320 -8.87 -26.04 -4.14
CA PRO A 320 -7.61 -26.50 -4.70
C PRO A 320 -7.56 -26.37 -6.22
N VAL A 321 -6.43 -25.92 -6.76
CA VAL A 321 -6.22 -25.80 -8.20
C VAL A 321 -5.46 -27.02 -8.71
N SER A 322 -6.01 -27.75 -9.66
CA SER A 322 -5.36 -28.92 -10.24
C SER A 322 -4.18 -28.54 -11.16
N ALA A 323 -3.34 -29.52 -11.51
CA ALA A 323 -2.25 -29.34 -12.48
C ALA A 323 -2.75 -28.90 -13.87
N VAL A 324 -3.92 -29.37 -14.29
CA VAL A 324 -4.54 -29.01 -15.58
C VAL A 324 -5.00 -27.56 -15.55
N GLU A 325 -5.77 -27.17 -14.52
CA GLU A 325 -6.22 -25.78 -14.36
C GLU A 325 -5.04 -24.82 -14.26
N CYS A 326 -4.02 -25.16 -13.47
CA CYS A 326 -2.81 -24.37 -13.36
C CYS A 326 -2.10 -24.19 -14.72
N THR A 327 -2.04 -25.25 -15.53
CA THR A 327 -1.49 -25.20 -16.89
C THR A 327 -2.30 -24.26 -17.78
N VAL A 328 -3.63 -24.33 -17.71
CA VAL A 328 -4.54 -23.45 -18.46
C VAL A 328 -4.36 -21.99 -18.06
N TYR A 329 -4.34 -21.68 -16.76
CA TYR A 329 -4.13 -20.30 -16.28
C TYR A 329 -2.76 -19.76 -16.69
N THR A 330 -1.71 -20.57 -16.55
CA THR A 330 -0.35 -20.20 -16.97
C THR A 330 -0.29 -19.96 -18.48
N ALA A 331 -0.96 -20.79 -19.29
CA ALA A 331 -1.06 -20.62 -20.73
C ALA A 331 -1.83 -19.36 -21.14
N ALA A 332 -2.94 -19.06 -20.46
CA ALA A 332 -3.73 -17.86 -20.72
C ALA A 332 -2.94 -16.58 -20.44
N ILE A 333 -2.19 -16.53 -19.33
CA ILE A 333 -1.43 -15.36 -18.91
C ILE A 333 -0.16 -15.20 -19.75
N PHE A 334 0.65 -16.25 -19.88
CA PHE A 334 2.01 -16.15 -20.43
C PHE A 334 2.15 -16.62 -21.88
N LYS A 335 1.08 -17.15 -22.48
CA LYS A 335 1.00 -17.51 -23.91
C LYS A 335 2.17 -18.41 -24.33
N GLN A 336 2.95 -17.96 -25.31
CA GLN A 336 4.12 -18.66 -25.85
C GLN A 336 5.22 -18.97 -24.81
N HIS A 337 5.23 -18.30 -23.65
CA HIS A 337 6.20 -18.54 -22.58
C HIS A 337 5.74 -19.58 -21.55
N ALA A 338 4.47 -19.99 -21.60
CA ALA A 338 3.87 -20.84 -20.57
C ALA A 338 4.59 -22.17 -20.36
N LEU A 339 4.97 -22.88 -21.43
CA LEU A 339 5.69 -24.16 -21.32
C LEU A 339 7.05 -24.00 -20.61
N ARG A 340 7.75 -22.87 -20.87
CA ARG A 340 9.03 -22.59 -20.21
C ARG A 340 8.85 -22.31 -18.73
N ILE A 341 7.77 -21.61 -18.36
CA ILE A 341 7.42 -21.32 -16.96
C ILE A 341 6.99 -22.59 -16.25
N LEU A 342 6.09 -23.38 -16.83
CA LEU A 342 5.65 -24.66 -16.27
C LEU A 342 6.83 -25.61 -16.05
N HIS A 343 7.73 -25.75 -17.03
CA HIS A 343 8.94 -26.56 -16.86
C HIS A 343 9.84 -26.04 -15.72
N LYS A 344 9.90 -24.72 -15.51
CA LYS A 344 10.69 -24.13 -14.42
C LYS A 344 10.08 -24.38 -13.03
N TYR A 345 8.75 -24.32 -12.90
CA TYR A 345 8.06 -24.34 -11.61
C TYR A 345 7.52 -25.71 -11.20
N LEU A 346 6.99 -26.52 -12.12
CA LEU A 346 6.40 -27.84 -11.79
C LEU A 346 7.32 -28.78 -10.98
N PRO A 347 8.66 -28.80 -11.19
CA PRO A 347 9.54 -29.63 -10.37
C PRO A 347 9.69 -29.15 -8.92
N LEU A 348 9.48 -27.85 -8.67
CA LEU A 348 9.65 -27.20 -7.37
C LEU A 348 8.43 -27.36 -6.47
N TYR A 349 7.25 -27.53 -7.07
CA TYR A 349 5.97 -27.67 -6.37
C TYR A 349 5.39 -29.04 -6.72
N LYS A 350 5.29 -29.95 -5.75
CA LYS A 350 4.87 -31.34 -6.02
C LYS A 350 3.45 -31.66 -5.53
N ASP A 351 2.87 -30.76 -4.74
CA ASP A 351 1.55 -30.95 -4.15
C ASP A 351 0.44 -31.00 -5.22
N ILE A 352 -0.65 -31.69 -4.87
CA ILE A 352 -1.82 -31.84 -5.74
C ILE A 352 -2.46 -30.47 -5.99
N ASP A 353 -2.58 -29.66 -4.93
CA ASP A 353 -3.02 -28.27 -5.01
C ASP A 353 -1.89 -27.39 -5.55
N ARG A 354 -2.16 -26.68 -6.64
CA ARG A 354 -1.21 -25.82 -7.34
C ARG A 354 -1.30 -24.35 -6.97
N ARG A 355 -2.11 -23.99 -5.97
CA ARG A 355 -2.22 -22.59 -5.51
C ARG A 355 -0.87 -22.02 -5.06
N ASP A 356 -0.04 -22.77 -4.33
CA ASP A 356 1.28 -22.28 -3.91
C ASP A 356 2.23 -22.04 -5.08
N MET A 357 2.16 -22.89 -6.11
CA MET A 357 2.94 -22.69 -7.34
C MET A 357 2.50 -21.41 -8.07
N LEU A 358 1.18 -21.21 -8.22
CA LEU A 358 0.64 -19.99 -8.81
C LEU A 358 0.98 -18.76 -7.99
N ALA A 359 0.87 -18.84 -6.66
CA ALA A 359 1.22 -17.76 -5.74
C ALA A 359 2.69 -17.37 -5.91
N GLN A 360 3.60 -18.35 -5.97
CA GLN A 360 5.01 -18.04 -6.21
C GLN A 360 5.25 -17.45 -7.60
N ILE A 361 4.59 -17.94 -8.66
CA ILE A 361 4.69 -17.33 -9.98
C ILE A 361 4.27 -15.86 -9.92
N VAL A 362 3.18 -15.53 -9.22
CA VAL A 362 2.75 -14.14 -9.00
C VAL A 362 3.79 -13.35 -8.22
N THR A 363 4.30 -13.88 -7.10
CA THR A 363 5.36 -13.24 -6.31
C THR A 363 6.58 -12.88 -7.16
N ASP A 364 7.05 -13.83 -7.98
CA ASP A 364 8.25 -13.65 -8.78
C ASP A 364 8.02 -12.71 -9.96
N TYR A 365 6.94 -12.92 -10.71
CA TYR A 365 6.67 -12.20 -11.95
C TYR A 365 6.20 -10.76 -11.70
N VAL A 366 5.31 -10.55 -10.72
CA VAL A 366 4.66 -9.25 -10.49
C VAL A 366 5.52 -8.33 -9.64
N PHE A 367 6.18 -8.87 -8.62
CA PHE A 367 6.81 -8.08 -7.56
C PHE A 367 8.33 -8.25 -7.53
N LEU A 368 8.82 -9.43 -7.17
CA LEU A 368 10.22 -9.65 -6.76
C LEU A 368 11.22 -9.47 -7.91
N CYS A 369 11.03 -10.19 -9.01
CA CYS A 369 11.99 -10.18 -10.10
C CYS A 369 12.03 -8.86 -10.88
N PRO A 370 10.91 -8.19 -11.22
CA PRO A 370 10.99 -6.87 -11.83
C PRO A 370 11.55 -5.81 -10.88
N SER A 371 11.32 -5.92 -9.57
CA SER A 371 11.99 -5.08 -8.55
C SER A 371 13.51 -5.25 -8.57
N ARG A 372 14.01 -6.50 -8.62
CA ARG A 372 15.43 -6.79 -8.77
C ARG A 372 15.99 -6.22 -10.08
N LYS A 373 15.26 -6.37 -11.19
CA LYS A 373 15.67 -5.84 -12.49
C LYS A 373 15.76 -4.31 -12.47
N ALA A 374 14.79 -3.64 -11.84
CA ALA A 374 14.79 -2.19 -11.64
C ALA A 374 15.99 -1.75 -10.77
N ALA A 375 16.31 -2.48 -9.69
CA ALA A 375 17.48 -2.20 -8.86
C ALA A 375 18.81 -2.32 -9.63
N ARG A 376 18.97 -3.38 -10.44
CA ARG A 376 20.12 -3.56 -11.34
C ARG A 376 20.24 -2.40 -12.32
N ALA A 377 19.14 -2.02 -12.98
CA ALA A 377 19.12 -0.92 -13.93
C ALA A 377 19.46 0.42 -13.27
N GLY A 378 18.86 0.71 -12.10
CA GLY A 378 19.12 1.92 -11.33
C GLY A 378 20.59 2.06 -10.92
N THR A 379 21.19 0.97 -10.44
CA THR A 379 22.60 0.94 -10.03
C THR A 379 23.53 1.21 -11.22
N LYS A 380 23.27 0.59 -12.38
CA LYS A 380 24.06 0.82 -13.61
C LYS A 380 24.06 2.27 -14.07
N VAL A 381 23.01 3.04 -13.77
CA VAL A 381 22.91 4.46 -14.10
C VAL A 381 23.31 5.39 -12.95
N GLY A 382 23.94 4.84 -11.90
CA GLY A 382 24.53 5.59 -10.79
C GLY A 382 23.60 5.83 -9.58
N SER A 383 22.40 5.25 -9.56
CA SER A 383 21.45 5.46 -8.46
C SER A 383 21.88 4.77 -7.17
N ALA A 384 21.45 5.33 -6.03
CA ALA A 384 21.63 4.72 -4.72
C ALA A 384 20.41 3.85 -4.40
N VAL A 385 20.64 2.53 -4.31
CA VAL A 385 19.56 1.55 -4.21
C VAL A 385 19.82 0.61 -3.05
N TRP A 386 18.79 0.30 -2.28
CA TRP A 386 18.78 -0.74 -1.26
C TRP A 386 17.61 -1.68 -1.49
N MET A 387 17.85 -2.97 -1.29
CA MET A 387 16.81 -4.00 -1.41
C MET A 387 16.54 -4.70 -0.08
N TYR A 388 15.28 -5.02 0.18
CA TYR A 388 14.88 -5.95 1.25
C TYR A 388 13.93 -7.04 0.76
N VAL A 389 13.84 -8.11 1.55
CA VAL A 389 12.74 -9.07 1.53
C VAL A 389 12.21 -9.18 2.97
N PHE A 390 10.91 -9.02 3.15
CA PHE A 390 10.25 -9.30 4.43
C PHE A 390 9.79 -10.76 4.44
N ASP A 391 10.27 -11.53 5.42
CA ASP A 391 10.16 -12.99 5.43
C ASP A 391 9.84 -13.49 6.85
N HIS A 392 8.87 -12.83 7.49
CA HIS A 392 8.47 -13.14 8.85
C HIS A 392 6.96 -13.36 8.95
N VAL A 393 6.57 -14.57 9.33
CA VAL A 393 5.19 -14.90 9.69
C VAL A 393 4.93 -14.38 11.10
N ILE A 394 3.97 -13.47 11.21
CA ILE A 394 3.56 -12.89 12.49
C ILE A 394 2.92 -13.95 13.40
N SER A 395 3.29 -13.95 14.68
CA SER A 395 2.83 -14.95 15.65
C SER A 395 1.36 -14.81 16.03
N ASP A 396 0.82 -13.59 15.98
CA ASP A 396 -0.59 -13.31 16.25
C ASP A 396 -1.37 -13.21 14.93
N HIS A 397 -2.00 -14.31 14.56
CA HIS A 397 -2.73 -14.44 13.29
C HIS A 397 -3.98 -13.56 13.22
N SER A 398 -4.41 -12.94 14.34
CA SER A 398 -5.58 -12.05 14.34
C SER A 398 -5.40 -10.82 13.45
N VAL A 399 -4.15 -10.47 13.09
CA VAL A 399 -3.88 -9.45 12.08
C VAL A 399 -4.55 -9.76 10.74
N TRP A 400 -4.62 -11.05 10.35
CA TRP A 400 -5.20 -11.51 9.08
C TRP A 400 -6.69 -11.86 9.20
N SER A 401 -7.41 -11.30 10.18
CA SER A 401 -8.79 -11.68 10.53
C SER A 401 -9.65 -12.06 9.31
N GLY A 402 -10.08 -13.32 9.19
CA GLY A 402 -10.90 -13.77 8.04
C GLY A 402 -10.15 -14.19 6.77
N LEU A 403 -8.82 -14.10 6.76
CA LEU A 403 -7.91 -14.59 5.71
C LEU A 403 -6.99 -15.68 6.27
N SER A 404 -7.56 -16.81 6.70
CA SER A 404 -6.82 -17.89 7.36
C SER A 404 -5.68 -18.49 6.52
N PHE A 405 -5.75 -18.38 5.19
CA PHE A 405 -4.66 -18.78 4.29
C PHE A 405 -3.40 -17.90 4.42
N CYS A 406 -3.43 -16.79 5.15
CA CYS A 406 -2.24 -15.98 5.44
C CYS A 406 -1.64 -16.27 6.82
N TYR A 407 -2.24 -17.16 7.61
CA TYR A 407 -1.81 -17.43 8.98
C TYR A 407 -0.38 -17.98 9.06
N GLU A 408 0.01 -18.81 8.10
CA GLU A 408 1.35 -19.42 8.04
C GLU A 408 2.19 -18.88 6.88
N HIS A 409 1.77 -17.77 6.28
CA HIS A 409 2.41 -17.20 5.08
C HIS A 409 2.78 -15.74 5.27
N VAL A 410 3.78 -15.29 4.53
CA VAL A 410 4.22 -13.89 4.48
C VAL A 410 3.52 -13.14 3.33
N CYS A 411 2.19 -13.04 3.45
CA CYS A 411 1.31 -12.42 2.45
C CYS A 411 1.69 -10.95 2.14
N HIS A 412 1.24 -10.44 1.00
CA HIS A 412 1.39 -9.04 0.60
C HIS A 412 0.93 -8.07 1.72
N GLY A 413 1.76 -7.06 2.02
CA GLY A 413 1.51 -6.09 3.10
C GLY A 413 1.83 -6.58 4.52
N ALA A 414 2.34 -7.82 4.70
CA ALA A 414 2.64 -8.39 6.01
C ALA A 414 3.64 -7.55 6.85
N GLU A 415 4.45 -6.70 6.22
CA GLU A 415 5.42 -5.89 6.93
C GLU A 415 4.83 -4.61 7.54
N LEU A 416 3.67 -4.16 7.05
CA LEU A 416 3.06 -2.88 7.44
C LEU A 416 2.81 -2.77 8.94
N PRO A 417 2.27 -3.80 9.63
CA PRO A 417 2.02 -3.69 11.06
C PRO A 417 3.30 -3.60 11.89
N PHE A 418 4.42 -4.14 11.39
CA PHE A 418 5.75 -3.99 11.98
C PHE A 418 6.32 -2.60 11.72
N LEU A 419 6.20 -2.09 10.49
CA LEU A 419 6.75 -0.79 10.12
C LEU A 419 6.03 0.36 10.83
N PHE A 420 4.71 0.29 10.97
CA PHE A 420 3.90 1.35 11.57
C PHE A 420 3.60 1.12 13.06
N ASN A 421 4.04 0.00 13.63
CA ASN A 421 3.79 -0.37 15.03
C ASN A 421 2.29 -0.28 15.39
N THR A 422 1.43 -0.86 14.57
CA THR A 422 -0.03 -0.71 14.67
C THR A 422 -0.72 -1.77 15.53
N ALA A 423 0.03 -2.70 16.13
CA ALA A 423 -0.51 -3.84 16.88
C ALA A 423 -1.57 -3.46 17.91
N SER A 424 -1.27 -2.50 18.78
CA SER A 424 -2.21 -2.02 19.80
C SER A 424 -3.47 -1.37 19.21
N MET A 425 -3.36 -0.72 18.04
CA MET A 425 -4.49 -0.09 17.37
C MET A 425 -5.39 -1.12 16.65
N ALA A 426 -4.78 -2.18 16.11
CA ALA A 426 -5.45 -3.24 15.37
C ALA A 426 -5.87 -4.42 16.25
N ASN A 427 -5.70 -4.32 17.57
CA ASN A 427 -6.11 -5.33 18.56
C ASN A 427 -5.47 -6.71 18.34
N PHE A 428 -4.19 -6.72 17.99
CA PHE A 428 -3.34 -7.90 17.98
C PHE A 428 -2.04 -7.59 18.75
N THR A 429 -1.21 -8.60 19.00
CA THR A 429 0.02 -8.47 19.77
C THR A 429 1.25 -8.85 18.94
N LEU A 430 2.36 -8.14 19.19
CA LEU A 430 3.68 -8.55 18.69
C LEU A 430 4.43 -9.22 19.84
N ALA A 431 4.95 -10.41 19.63
CA ALA A 431 5.83 -11.08 20.57
C ALA A 431 7.11 -10.25 20.82
N PRO A 432 7.86 -10.45 21.93
CA PRO A 432 9.07 -9.68 22.19
C PRO A 432 10.10 -9.63 21.03
N PRO A 433 10.41 -10.75 20.33
CA PRO A 433 11.29 -10.72 19.16
C PRO A 433 10.71 -9.92 17.98
N GLU A 434 9.39 -9.92 17.81
CA GLU A 434 8.68 -9.19 16.75
C GLU A 434 8.63 -7.69 17.03
N ARG A 435 8.51 -7.29 18.29
CA ARG A 435 8.68 -5.89 18.70
C ARG A 435 10.08 -5.39 18.40
N LEU A 436 11.11 -6.22 18.60
CA LEU A 436 12.47 -5.87 18.20
C LEU A 436 12.60 -5.72 16.67
N LEU A 437 11.97 -6.61 15.88
CA LEU A 437 11.90 -6.49 14.43
C LEU A 437 11.23 -5.16 14.00
N SER A 438 10.06 -4.86 14.56
CA SER A 438 9.32 -3.61 14.33
C SER A 438 10.18 -2.37 14.66
N ASN A 439 10.81 -2.35 15.84
CA ASN A 439 11.70 -1.25 16.24
C ASN A 439 12.88 -1.06 15.26
N ARG A 440 13.46 -2.15 14.76
CA ARG A 440 14.55 -2.10 13.77
C ARG A 440 14.08 -1.56 12.43
N MET A 441 12.93 -2.01 11.94
CA MET A 441 12.33 -1.50 10.69
C MET A 441 12.04 -0.01 10.79
N LEU A 442 11.41 0.45 11.88
CA LEU A 442 11.20 1.87 12.18
C LEU A 442 12.50 2.67 12.08
N CYS A 443 13.57 2.16 12.69
CA CYS A 443 14.87 2.83 12.65
C CYS A 443 15.50 2.84 11.26
N TYR A 444 15.37 1.79 10.47
CA TYR A 444 15.87 1.79 9.09
C TYR A 444 15.11 2.79 8.21
N TRP A 445 13.77 2.78 8.24
CA TRP A 445 12.95 3.71 7.45
C TRP A 445 13.16 5.16 7.91
N GLY A 446 13.23 5.41 9.22
CA GLY A 446 13.53 6.73 9.76
C GLY A 446 14.91 7.23 9.36
N THR A 447 15.94 6.36 9.46
CA THR A 447 17.31 6.70 9.04
C THR A 447 17.37 6.99 7.54
N PHE A 448 16.71 6.17 6.73
CA PHE A 448 16.60 6.40 5.30
C PHE A 448 15.91 7.73 5.02
N ALA A 449 14.78 8.03 5.66
CA ALA A 449 14.06 9.28 5.45
C ALA A 449 14.88 10.54 5.79
N HIS A 450 15.79 10.45 6.77
CA HIS A 450 16.67 11.57 7.16
C HIS A 450 17.89 11.75 6.26
N THR A 451 18.46 10.65 5.77
CA THR A 451 19.82 10.62 5.20
C THR A 451 19.90 10.11 3.77
N GLY A 452 18.91 9.35 3.31
CA GLY A 452 18.92 8.62 2.05
C GLY A 452 19.71 7.33 2.08
N ASP A 453 20.14 6.88 3.26
CA ASP A 453 20.89 5.63 3.45
C ASP A 453 20.37 4.93 4.73
N PRO A 454 19.73 3.75 4.64
CA PRO A 454 19.20 3.05 5.80
C PRO A 454 20.32 2.55 6.75
N ALA A 455 21.56 2.42 6.26
CA ALA A 455 22.70 1.99 7.06
C ALA A 455 23.42 3.15 7.77
N SER A 456 23.04 4.40 7.50
CA SER A 456 23.69 5.57 8.08
C SER A 456 23.65 5.55 9.61
N ARG A 457 24.81 5.76 10.22
CA ARG A 457 24.96 5.92 11.67
C ARG A 457 24.91 7.38 12.12
N MET A 458 24.86 8.31 11.17
CA MET A 458 24.80 9.74 11.47
C MET A 458 23.45 10.08 12.09
N GLN A 459 23.46 10.85 13.18
CA GLN A 459 22.25 11.41 13.81
C GLN A 459 21.23 10.36 14.28
N GLN A 460 21.66 9.11 14.55
CA GLN A 460 20.76 8.09 15.13
C GLN A 460 20.32 8.48 16.54
N SER A 461 19.01 8.39 16.80
CA SER A 461 18.44 8.57 18.13
C SER A 461 19.02 7.56 19.14
N GLY A 462 18.94 7.86 20.44
CA GLY A 462 19.31 6.91 21.49
C GLY A 462 18.55 5.58 21.35
N PHE A 463 17.25 5.66 21.04
CA PHE A 463 16.40 4.51 20.74
C PHE A 463 16.96 3.65 19.61
N CYS A 464 17.34 4.22 18.46
CA CYS A 464 17.83 3.45 17.33
C CYS A 464 19.21 2.84 17.55
N ARG A 465 20.08 3.50 18.33
CA ARG A 465 21.37 2.93 18.73
C ARG A 465 21.21 1.66 19.58
N GLN A 466 20.20 1.61 20.45
CA GLN A 466 19.92 0.44 21.29
C GLN A 466 19.45 -0.78 20.49
N GLN A 467 18.84 -0.59 19.31
CA GLN A 467 18.32 -1.71 18.51
C GLN A 467 19.43 -2.53 17.82
N ARG A 468 20.68 -2.05 17.84
CA ARG A 468 21.86 -2.69 17.23
C ARG A 468 21.57 -3.17 15.80
N LEU A 469 21.19 -2.22 14.93
CA LEU A 469 20.80 -2.52 13.54
C LEU A 469 21.91 -3.30 12.83
N PRO A 470 21.61 -4.46 12.22
CA PRO A 470 22.51 -5.10 11.26
C PRO A 470 23.00 -4.14 10.16
N ALA A 471 24.11 -4.47 9.50
CA ALA A 471 24.56 -3.69 8.35
C ALA A 471 23.63 -3.94 7.15
N TRP A 472 23.11 -2.88 6.54
CA TRP A 472 22.34 -2.98 5.31
C TRP A 472 23.22 -2.61 4.12
N PRO A 473 23.66 -3.58 3.31
CA PRO A 473 24.49 -3.28 2.15
C PRO A 473 23.71 -2.49 1.12
N ARG A 474 24.34 -1.46 0.54
CA ARG A 474 23.85 -0.84 -0.69
C ARG A 474 23.87 -1.89 -1.80
N TYR A 475 22.83 -1.92 -2.61
CA TYR A 475 22.77 -2.79 -3.78
C TYR A 475 23.92 -2.45 -4.72
N SER A 476 24.63 -3.48 -5.18
CA SER A 476 25.65 -3.37 -6.22
C SER A 476 25.43 -4.45 -7.28
N ASP A 477 25.82 -4.16 -8.51
CA ASP A 477 25.78 -5.12 -9.61
C ASP A 477 26.89 -6.18 -9.53
N THR A 478 27.96 -5.90 -8.78
CA THR A 478 29.11 -6.81 -8.58
C THR A 478 28.90 -7.84 -7.46
N SER A 479 27.98 -7.59 -6.52
CA SER A 479 27.73 -8.46 -5.39
C SER A 479 26.38 -9.15 -5.54
N SER A 480 26.43 -10.47 -5.68
CA SER A 480 25.35 -11.44 -5.85
C SER A 480 24.03 -11.06 -5.16
N TRP A 481 23.23 -10.19 -5.79
CA TRP A 481 21.90 -9.78 -5.31
C TRP A 481 21.80 -9.62 -3.77
N LEU A 482 22.57 -8.69 -3.20
CA LEU A 482 22.49 -8.47 -1.74
C LEU A 482 21.15 -7.82 -1.34
N VAL A 483 20.48 -8.42 -0.36
CA VAL A 483 19.23 -7.94 0.23
C VAL A 483 19.31 -7.96 1.75
N MET A 484 18.58 -7.05 2.41
CA MET A 484 18.26 -7.20 3.84
C MET A 484 17.08 -8.17 3.98
N ASN A 485 17.28 -9.29 4.66
CA ASN A 485 16.19 -10.20 4.99
C ASN A 485 15.60 -9.83 6.35
N PHE A 486 14.33 -9.44 6.39
CA PHE A 486 13.62 -9.08 7.61
C PHE A 486 12.92 -10.30 8.20
N THR A 487 13.59 -10.87 9.19
CA THR A 487 13.04 -11.84 10.15
C THR A 487 13.33 -11.34 11.57
N VAL A 488 12.84 -12.03 12.61
CA VAL A 488 13.25 -11.75 14.00
C VAL A 488 14.78 -11.78 14.20
N ARG A 489 15.52 -12.47 13.32
CA ARG A 489 16.98 -12.44 13.22
C ARG A 489 17.40 -11.83 11.88
N SER A 490 17.06 -10.55 11.68
CA SER A 490 17.32 -9.84 10.42
C SER A 490 18.81 -9.84 10.08
N HIS A 491 19.14 -10.09 8.82
CA HIS A 491 20.51 -10.16 8.33
C HIS A 491 20.58 -9.83 6.85
N ALA A 492 21.73 -9.33 6.41
CA ALA A 492 22.02 -9.22 4.98
C ALA A 492 22.32 -10.61 4.41
N GLN A 493 21.79 -10.91 3.24
CA GLN A 493 22.05 -12.16 2.53
C GLN A 493 22.14 -11.93 1.02
N VAL A 494 22.73 -12.91 0.32
CA VAL A 494 22.54 -13.08 -1.12
C VAL A 494 21.11 -13.57 -1.34
N GLY A 495 20.36 -12.93 -2.24
CA GLY A 495 18.98 -13.31 -2.53
C GLY A 495 18.89 -14.75 -3.04
N THR A 496 17.96 -15.51 -2.47
CA THR A 496 17.86 -16.97 -2.67
C THR A 496 17.25 -17.38 -4.02
N ARG A 497 16.54 -16.46 -4.67
CA ARG A 497 15.81 -16.68 -5.94
C ARG A 497 16.51 -16.14 -7.19
N ASP A 498 17.82 -15.87 -7.15
CA ASP A 498 18.53 -15.14 -8.23
C ASP A 498 18.38 -15.86 -9.58
N HIS A 499 18.49 -17.18 -9.54
CA HIS A 499 18.32 -18.09 -10.67
C HIS A 499 16.88 -18.12 -11.25
N ILE A 500 15.86 -17.80 -10.44
CA ILE A 500 14.46 -17.67 -10.90
C ILE A 500 14.28 -16.33 -11.59
N CYS A 501 14.76 -15.26 -10.96
CA CYS A 501 14.66 -13.95 -11.56
C CYS A 501 15.52 -13.82 -12.82
N ASP A 502 16.66 -14.50 -12.91
CA ASP A 502 17.45 -14.57 -14.16
C ASP A 502 16.70 -15.31 -15.26
N PHE A 503 15.88 -16.31 -14.91
CA PHE A 503 14.99 -16.96 -15.85
C PHE A 503 13.95 -15.98 -16.39
N TRP A 504 13.28 -15.21 -15.52
CA TRP A 504 12.30 -14.18 -15.94
C TRP A 504 12.95 -13.04 -16.74
N ASP A 505 14.13 -12.57 -16.34
CA ASP A 505 14.93 -11.57 -17.07
C ASP A 505 15.19 -12.02 -18.51
N LYS A 506 15.53 -13.30 -18.71
CA LYS A 506 15.76 -13.91 -20.03
C LYS A 506 14.48 -14.11 -20.84
N LEU A 507 13.32 -14.23 -20.21
CA LEU A 507 12.05 -14.25 -20.94
C LEU A 507 11.72 -12.88 -21.52
N GLY A 508 12.07 -11.79 -20.81
CA GLY A 508 11.92 -10.43 -21.31
C GLY A 508 10.46 -9.97 -21.43
N ILE A 509 9.58 -10.49 -20.56
CA ILE A 509 8.13 -10.33 -20.64
C ILE A 509 7.52 -9.47 -19.53
N TYR A 510 8.36 -8.74 -18.80
CA TYR A 510 7.88 -7.87 -17.72
C TYR A 510 7.00 -6.72 -18.19
#